data_AF-A0A965MAA7-F1
#
_entry.id   AF-A0A965MAA7-F1
#
_cell.length_a   1.000
_cell.length_b   1.000
_cell.length_c   1.000
_cell.angle_alpha   90.00
_cell.angle_beta   90.00
_cell.angle_gamma   90.00
#
_symmetry.space_group_name_H-M   'P 1'
#
loop_
_entity.id
_entity.type
_entity.pdbx_description
1 polymer ?
#
loop_
_entity_poly.entity_id
_entity_poly.type
_entity_poly.pdbx_seq_one_letter_code
_entity_poly.pdbx_strand_id
1 'polypeptide(L)'
;LDLWIPSSSNWKPDSAPMEDWEPVRIARGLPLWNVDVGPETLPPEAGFESDAISSTKGCYIGQEVISRLRSVGHVNRHLCILTSRLSPSTCPTISTPASCSSEDGKAIGSLTSFAFADGPALALAMIQRSHALPGNSLLAGGTIWTILGHA
;
A
#
# COMPACT_ATOMS: atom_id res chain seq x y z
N LEU A 1 4.31 -10.85 -18.78
CA LEU A 1 5.11 -11.51 -19.84
C LEU A 1 6.17 -12.30 -19.11
N ASP A 2 5.96 -13.60 -18.92
CA ASP A 2 6.97 -14.43 -18.26
C ASP A 2 8.03 -14.80 -19.30
N LEU A 3 9.27 -14.35 -19.07
CA LEU A 3 10.41 -14.65 -19.93
C LEU A 3 11.07 -15.93 -19.42
N TRP A 4 10.95 -17.01 -20.19
CA TRP A 4 11.74 -18.21 -19.93
C TRP A 4 13.17 -17.99 -20.41
N ILE A 5 14.12 -18.01 -19.47
CA ILE A 5 15.55 -17.85 -19.75
C ILE A 5 16.24 -19.19 -19.46
N PRO A 6 16.91 -19.82 -20.43
CA PRO A 6 17.72 -21.03 -20.18
C PRO A 6 18.78 -20.75 -19.11
N SER A 7 19.07 -21.73 -18.26
CA SER A 7 20.12 -21.61 -17.22
C SER A 7 21.53 -21.38 -17.79
N SER A 8 21.75 -21.68 -19.08
CA SER A 8 22.99 -21.43 -19.80
C SER A 8 23.11 -20.02 -20.39
N SER A 9 22.06 -19.20 -20.30
CA SER A 9 22.04 -17.86 -20.86
C SER A 9 22.90 -16.89 -20.04
N ASN A 10 23.67 -16.05 -20.72
CA ASN A 10 24.37 -14.91 -20.13
C ASN A 10 23.61 -13.59 -20.26
N TRP A 11 22.42 -13.62 -20.89
CA TRP A 11 21.58 -12.45 -21.05
C TRP A 11 21.08 -11.97 -19.69
N LYS A 12 21.28 -10.67 -19.41
CA LYS A 12 20.71 -9.98 -18.26
C LYS A 12 19.77 -8.91 -18.79
N PRO A 13 18.52 -8.84 -18.31
CA PRO A 13 17.66 -7.73 -18.66
C PRO A 13 18.26 -6.44 -18.11
N ASP A 14 18.14 -5.35 -18.88
CA ASP A 14 18.36 -4.02 -18.34
C ASP A 14 17.28 -3.78 -17.27
N SER A 15 17.72 -3.66 -16.02
CA SER A 15 16.83 -3.35 -14.90
C SER A 15 16.84 -1.85 -14.63
N ALA A 16 15.66 -1.24 -14.55
CA ALA A 16 15.55 0.10 -14.00
C ALA A 16 16.04 0.11 -12.54
N PRO A 17 16.67 1.20 -12.07
CA PRO A 17 17.00 1.36 -10.66
C PRO A 17 15.74 1.30 -9.80
N MET A 18 15.90 0.91 -8.53
CA MET A 18 14.79 0.70 -7.60
C MET A 18 13.98 1.98 -7.36
N GLU A 19 14.60 3.15 -7.51
CA GLU A 19 13.97 4.47 -7.42
C GLU A 19 12.91 4.69 -8.49
N ASP A 20 13.13 4.19 -9.71
CA ASP A 20 12.17 4.28 -10.81
C ASP A 20 10.97 3.32 -10.63
N TRP A 21 11.16 2.26 -9.85
CA TRP A 21 10.13 1.27 -9.56
C TRP A 21 9.13 1.74 -8.49
N GLU A 22 9.60 2.54 -7.53
CA GLU A 22 8.81 2.92 -6.35
C GLU A 22 7.51 3.65 -6.68
N PRO A 23 7.47 4.66 -7.59
CA PRO A 23 6.23 5.32 -7.97
C PRO A 23 5.25 4.35 -8.64
N VAL A 24 5.74 3.44 -9.48
CA VAL A 24 4.91 2.44 -10.20
C VAL A 24 4.32 1.45 -9.21
N ARG A 25 5.12 0.99 -8.25
CA ARG A 25 4.70 0.08 -7.18
C ARG A 25 3.58 0.70 -6.35
N ILE A 26 3.78 1.92 -5.87
CA ILE A 26 2.81 2.66 -5.05
C ILE A 26 1.54 2.93 -5.85
N ALA A 27 1.65 3.36 -7.12
CA ALA A 27 0.51 3.61 -7.99
C ALA A 27 -0.35 2.36 -8.23
N ARG A 28 0.24 1.17 -8.15
CA ARG A 28 -0.46 -0.12 -8.27
C ARG A 28 -0.90 -0.71 -6.93
N GLY A 29 -0.74 0.01 -5.83
CA GLY A 29 -1.12 -0.50 -4.51
C GLY A 29 -0.27 -1.68 -4.02
N LEU A 30 0.92 -1.92 -4.59
CA LEU A 30 1.70 -3.11 -4.29
C LEU A 30 2.51 -2.95 -2.98
N PRO A 31 2.15 -3.62 -1.87
CA PRO A 31 2.90 -3.47 -0.64
C PRO A 31 4.22 -4.23 -0.65
N LEU A 32 5.21 -3.71 0.08
CA LEU A 32 6.44 -4.40 0.44
C LEU A 32 6.34 -5.05 1.82
N TRP A 33 6.80 -6.29 1.93
CA TRP A 33 6.94 -6.99 3.21
C TRP A 33 7.96 -6.29 4.10
N ASN A 34 7.67 -6.17 5.40
CA ASN A 34 8.42 -5.42 6.42
C ASN A 34 8.46 -3.90 6.24
N VAL A 35 7.81 -3.34 5.21
CA VAL A 35 7.70 -1.89 5.00
C VAL A 35 6.24 -1.46 5.11
N ASP A 36 5.39 -1.97 4.22
CA ASP A 36 3.96 -1.63 4.15
C ASP A 36 3.09 -2.64 4.91
N VAL A 37 3.52 -3.91 4.92
CA VAL A 37 2.80 -5.04 5.51
C VAL A 37 3.75 -5.96 6.26
N GLY A 38 3.22 -6.74 7.20
CA GLY A 38 4.02 -7.69 7.98
C GLY A 38 3.18 -8.80 8.63
N PRO A 39 3.74 -9.54 9.60
CA PRO A 39 3.08 -10.69 10.23
C PRO A 39 1.70 -10.39 10.83
N GLU A 40 1.50 -9.16 11.31
CA GLU A 40 0.26 -8.69 11.92
C GLU A 40 -0.76 -8.12 10.91
N THR A 41 -0.45 -8.16 9.61
CA THR A 41 -1.33 -7.63 8.56
C THR A 41 -2.12 -8.76 7.95
N LEU A 42 -3.45 -8.65 8.00
CA LEU A 42 -4.30 -9.63 7.32
C LEU A 42 -4.27 -9.37 5.80
N PRO A 43 -4.27 -10.40 4.94
CA PRO A 43 -4.25 -10.19 3.49
C PRO A 43 -5.37 -9.27 2.96
N PRO A 44 -6.61 -9.32 3.48
CA PRO A 44 -7.65 -8.37 3.07
C PRO A 44 -7.40 -6.92 3.51
N GLU A 45 -6.60 -6.66 4.56
CA GLU A 45 -6.17 -5.31 4.91
C GLU A 45 -5.24 -4.73 3.84
N ALA A 46 -4.50 -5.59 3.14
CA ALA A 46 -3.52 -5.23 2.12
C ALA A 46 -4.07 -5.26 0.68
N GLY A 47 -5.39 -5.40 0.49
CA GLY A 47 -6.02 -5.43 -0.84
C GLY A 47 -5.99 -6.78 -1.56
N PHE A 48 -5.44 -7.84 -0.95
CA PHE A 48 -5.22 -9.12 -1.64
C PHE A 48 -6.45 -10.04 -1.75
N GLU A 49 -7.64 -9.59 -1.34
CA GLU A 49 -8.81 -10.45 -1.24
C GLU A 49 -9.30 -10.99 -2.59
N SER A 50 -9.26 -10.19 -3.65
CA SER A 50 -9.70 -10.63 -4.99
C SER A 50 -8.66 -11.50 -5.71
N ASP A 51 -7.38 -11.25 -5.46
CA ASP A 51 -6.31 -11.72 -6.35
C ASP A 51 -5.48 -12.85 -5.75
N ALA A 52 -5.28 -12.87 -4.43
CA ALA A 52 -4.39 -13.84 -3.77
C ALA A 52 -5.12 -14.85 -2.87
N ILE A 53 -6.43 -14.66 -2.64
CA ILE A 53 -7.25 -15.52 -1.77
C ILE A 53 -8.26 -16.28 -2.61
N SER A 54 -8.06 -17.59 -2.75
CA SER A 54 -9.05 -18.44 -3.38
C SER A 54 -10.11 -18.90 -2.38
N SER A 55 -11.36 -18.65 -2.75
CA SER A 55 -12.56 -19.07 -2.00
C SER A 55 -12.98 -20.50 -2.30
N THR A 56 -12.46 -21.06 -3.40
CA THR A 56 -12.94 -22.30 -4.03
C THR A 56 -11.96 -23.44 -3.94
N LYS A 57 -10.68 -23.16 -3.68
CA LYS A 57 -9.68 -24.20 -3.41
C LYS A 57 -9.95 -24.86 -2.05
N GLY A 58 -9.40 -26.07 -1.89
CA GLY A 58 -9.49 -26.81 -0.63
C GLY A 58 -8.79 -26.12 0.54
N CYS A 59 -8.72 -26.81 1.68
CA CYS A 59 -8.17 -26.27 2.92
C CYS A 59 -6.74 -25.74 2.75
N TYR A 60 -6.51 -24.48 3.12
CA TYR A 60 -5.18 -23.88 3.23
C TYR A 60 -4.98 -23.23 4.61
N ILE A 61 -3.72 -23.09 5.02
CA ILE A 61 -3.36 -22.54 6.33
C ILE A 61 -3.91 -21.11 6.47
N GLY A 62 -4.58 -20.84 7.59
CA GLY A 62 -5.16 -19.52 7.89
C GLY A 62 -6.53 -19.26 7.25
N GLN A 63 -7.10 -20.19 6.48
CA GLN A 63 -8.40 -20.02 5.83
C GLN A 63 -9.55 -19.77 6.81
N GLU A 64 -9.51 -20.33 8.04
CA GLU A 64 -10.56 -20.11 9.03
C GLU A 64 -10.71 -18.63 9.39
N VAL A 65 -9.59 -17.93 9.58
CA VAL A 65 -9.57 -16.50 9.92
C VAL A 65 -10.18 -15.69 8.77
N ILE A 66 -9.77 -15.98 7.54
CA ILE A 66 -10.28 -15.31 6.33
C ILE A 66 -11.77 -15.58 6.11
N SER A 67 -12.21 -16.83 6.29
CA SER A 67 -13.61 -17.24 6.13
C SER A 67 -14.51 -16.56 7.17
N ARG A 68 -14.06 -16.48 8.43
CA ARG A 68 -14.77 -15.77 9.50
C ARG A 68 -14.88 -14.28 9.22
N LEU A 69 -13.78 -13.67 8.76
CA LEU A 69 -13.74 -12.26 8.38
C LEU A 69 -14.75 -11.94 7.27
N ARG A 70 -14.88 -12.81 6.26
CA ARG A 70 -15.85 -12.63 5.16
C ARG A 70 -17.30 -12.85 5.57
N SER A 71 -17.55 -13.80 6.47
CA SER A 71 -18.92 -14.21 6.80
C SER A 71 -19.63 -13.22 7.74
N VAL A 72 -18.89 -12.69 8.71
CA VAL A 72 -19.47 -11.88 9.81
C VAL A 72 -18.60 -10.68 10.16
N GLY A 73 -17.33 -10.69 9.75
CA GLY A 73 -16.36 -9.69 10.15
C GLY A 73 -16.19 -8.55 9.17
N HIS A 74 -15.20 -7.73 9.47
CA HIS A 74 -14.65 -6.72 8.59
C HIS A 74 -13.23 -6.40 9.03
N VAL A 75 -12.42 -5.92 8.10
CA VAL A 75 -11.09 -5.40 8.45
C VAL A 75 -11.20 -4.09 9.23
N ASN A 76 -10.26 -3.85 10.14
CA ASN A 76 -10.23 -2.63 10.94
C ASN A 76 -9.50 -1.48 10.26
N ARG A 77 -8.72 -1.79 9.21
CA ARG A 77 -7.87 -0.87 8.46
C ARG A 77 -7.70 -1.36 7.03
N HIS A 78 -7.33 -0.45 6.14
CA HIS A 78 -7.05 -0.73 4.74
C HIS A 78 -5.73 -0.06 4.35
N LEU A 79 -4.93 -0.77 3.56
CA LEU A 79 -3.86 -0.16 2.79
C LEU A 79 -4.49 0.73 1.72
N CYS A 80 -4.11 2.00 1.72
CA CYS A 80 -4.66 3.02 0.86
C CYS A 80 -3.56 3.65 0.01
N ILE A 81 -3.90 3.95 -1.24
CA ILE A 81 -3.09 4.79 -2.12
C ILE A 81 -3.48 6.24 -1.85
N LEU A 82 -2.48 7.06 -1.54
CA LEU A 82 -2.65 8.48 -1.26
C LEU A 82 -1.99 9.32 -2.35
N THR A 83 -2.48 10.55 -2.52
CA THR A 83 -1.85 11.55 -3.39
C THR A 83 -1.67 12.88 -2.67
N SER A 84 -0.61 13.62 -3.02
CA SER A 84 -0.43 15.00 -2.59
C SER A 84 0.20 15.83 -3.69
N ARG A 85 -0.12 17.13 -3.73
CA ARG A 85 0.46 18.10 -4.67
C ARG A 85 1.83 18.60 -4.15
N LEU A 86 2.68 17.66 -3.76
CA LEU A 86 4.07 17.93 -3.42
C LEU A 86 4.93 17.89 -4.67
N SER A 87 5.93 18.76 -4.72
CA SER A 87 7.06 18.62 -5.65
C SER A 87 8.31 18.19 -4.89
N PRO A 88 9.29 17.54 -5.54
CA PRO A 88 10.57 17.19 -4.91
C PRO A 88 11.27 18.39 -4.24
N SER A 89 11.08 19.59 -4.80
CA SER A 89 11.65 20.84 -4.29
C SER A 89 10.91 21.46 -3.10
N THR A 90 9.64 21.11 -2.88
CA THR A 90 8.78 21.66 -1.81
C THR A 90 8.42 20.64 -0.74
N CYS A 91 8.83 19.38 -0.93
CA CYS A 91 8.57 18.31 -0.01
C CYS A 91 9.31 18.53 1.31
N PRO A 92 8.62 18.51 2.46
CA PRO A 92 9.31 18.43 3.74
C PRO A 92 10.03 17.07 3.86
N THR A 93 11.02 16.99 4.75
CA THR A 93 11.64 15.71 5.08
C THR A 93 10.62 14.84 5.83
N ILE A 94 10.01 13.89 5.13
CA ILE A 94 9.08 12.92 5.73
C ILE A 94 9.88 11.67 6.10
N SER A 95 9.96 11.37 7.41
CA SER A 95 10.50 10.10 7.88
C SER A 95 9.45 9.00 7.79
N THR A 96 9.74 7.92 7.08
CA THR A 96 8.87 6.73 7.01
C THR A 96 9.31 5.68 8.03
N PRO A 97 8.38 5.06 8.79
CA PRO A 97 6.94 5.31 8.79
C PRO A 97 6.56 6.64 9.50
N ALA A 98 5.59 7.37 8.94
CA ALA A 98 5.03 8.60 9.51
C ALA A 98 3.63 8.35 10.06
N SER A 99 3.28 8.95 11.21
CA SER A 99 1.91 8.88 11.74
C SER A 99 0.95 9.69 10.86
N CYS A 100 -0.21 9.09 10.55
CA CYS A 100 -1.32 9.76 9.88
C CYS A 100 -2.33 10.25 10.92
N SER A 101 -2.74 11.50 10.84
CA SER A 101 -3.83 12.07 11.63
C SER A 101 -4.97 12.59 10.76
N SER A 102 -6.19 12.47 11.27
CA SER A 102 -7.36 13.15 10.72
C SER A 102 -7.25 14.68 10.86
N GLU A 103 -8.15 15.41 10.22
CA GLU A 103 -8.28 16.87 10.38
C GLU A 103 -8.51 17.29 11.84
N ASP A 104 -9.20 16.45 12.62
CA ASP A 104 -9.42 16.65 14.06
C ASP A 104 -8.21 16.30 14.94
N GLY A 105 -7.06 15.96 14.35
CA GLY A 105 -5.82 15.61 15.06
C GLY A 105 -5.79 14.20 15.64
N LYS A 106 -6.84 13.39 15.47
CA LYS A 106 -6.85 11.98 15.91
C LYS A 106 -5.90 11.14 15.06
N ALA A 107 -5.11 10.26 15.68
CA ALA A 107 -4.28 9.28 14.97
C ALA A 107 -5.14 8.21 14.29
N ILE A 108 -4.96 8.06 12.98
CA ILE A 108 -5.80 7.21 12.11
C ILE A 108 -5.01 6.18 11.29
N GLY A 109 -3.69 6.18 11.37
CA GLY A 109 -2.88 5.22 10.61
C GLY A 109 -1.41 5.59 10.53
N SER A 110 -0.71 4.96 9.58
CA SER A 110 0.70 5.21 9.31
C SER A 110 0.99 5.20 7.80
N LEU A 111 1.68 6.23 7.33
CA LEU A 111 2.25 6.32 5.99
C LEU A 111 3.57 5.56 5.97
N THR A 112 3.69 4.56 5.11
CA THR A 112 4.79 3.60 5.10
C THR A 112 5.79 3.86 3.98
N SER A 113 5.30 4.26 2.81
CA SER A 113 6.11 4.53 1.61
C SER A 113 5.58 5.75 0.87
N PHE A 114 6.45 6.57 0.27
CA PHE A 114 6.04 7.61 -0.68
C PHE A 114 7.09 7.80 -1.77
N ALA A 115 6.65 8.23 -2.95
CA ALA A 115 7.52 8.54 -4.07
C ALA A 115 6.93 9.64 -4.97
N PHE A 116 7.80 10.26 -5.76
CA PHE A 116 7.42 11.21 -6.80
C PHE A 116 7.34 10.49 -8.14
N ALA A 117 6.19 10.56 -8.80
CA ALA A 117 6.06 10.23 -10.21
C ALA A 117 6.27 11.49 -11.07
N ASP A 118 6.04 11.41 -12.39
CA ASP A 118 5.99 12.56 -13.31
C ASP A 118 4.80 13.53 -13.04
N GLY A 119 4.20 13.48 -11.85
CA GLY A 119 3.00 14.19 -11.46
C GLY A 119 2.91 14.37 -9.93
N PRO A 120 1.73 14.25 -9.31
CA PRO A 120 1.62 14.38 -7.87
C PRO A 120 2.38 13.26 -7.15
N ALA A 121 2.85 13.55 -5.94
CA ALA A 121 3.44 12.53 -5.07
C ALA A 121 2.38 11.47 -4.74
N LEU A 122 2.82 10.21 -4.70
CA LEU A 122 1.99 9.08 -4.30
C LEU A 122 2.56 8.45 -3.04
N ALA A 123 1.69 7.90 -2.20
CA ALA A 123 2.10 7.19 -1.00
C ALA A 123 1.22 5.98 -0.72
N LEU A 124 1.77 5.02 0.01
CA LEU A 124 1.00 3.96 0.67
C LEU A 124 0.89 4.26 2.15
N ALA A 125 -0.32 4.05 2.68
CA ALA A 125 -0.56 4.18 4.10
C ALA A 125 -1.58 3.15 4.57
N MET A 126 -1.36 2.62 5.77
CA MET A 126 -2.31 1.76 6.45
C MET A 126 -3.25 2.64 7.28
N ILE A 127 -4.52 2.75 6.87
CA ILE A 127 -5.50 3.69 7.44
C ILE A 127 -6.68 2.95 8.07
N GLN A 128 -7.12 3.40 9.25
CA GLN A 128 -8.32 2.87 9.91
C GLN A 128 -9.55 2.96 9.00
N ARG A 129 -10.37 1.91 9.02
CA ARG A 129 -11.52 1.74 8.13
C ARG A 129 -12.45 2.95 8.10
N SER A 130 -12.71 3.58 9.25
CA SER A 130 -13.62 4.73 9.35
C SER A 130 -13.12 5.98 8.59
N HIS A 131 -11.83 6.05 8.28
CA HIS A 131 -11.21 7.17 7.56
C HIS A 131 -10.73 6.80 6.16
N ALA A 132 -10.76 5.51 5.80
CA ALA A 132 -10.22 4.97 4.55
C ALA A 132 -11.12 5.19 3.32
N LEU A 133 -11.96 6.23 3.28
CA LEU A 133 -12.82 6.50 2.12
C LEU A 133 -12.07 7.32 1.06
N PRO A 134 -12.19 6.99 -0.23
CA PRO A 134 -11.66 7.82 -1.31
C PRO A 134 -12.15 9.27 -1.20
N GLY A 135 -11.24 10.23 -1.39
CA GLY A 135 -11.50 11.66 -1.26
C GLY A 135 -11.28 12.23 0.15
N ASN A 136 -11.20 11.40 1.19
CA ASN A 136 -10.83 11.88 2.52
C ASN A 136 -9.40 12.40 2.53
N SER A 137 -9.16 13.44 3.33
CA SER A 137 -7.83 14.00 3.55
C SER A 137 -7.28 13.63 4.92
N LEU A 138 -5.96 13.52 5.01
CA LEU A 138 -5.22 13.24 6.23
C LEU A 138 -3.90 14.01 6.26
N LEU A 139 -3.34 14.17 7.46
CA LEU A 139 -2.04 14.80 7.69
C LEU A 139 -1.00 13.73 8.00
N ALA A 140 0.12 13.74 7.28
CA ALA A 140 1.28 12.89 7.56
C ALA A 140 2.57 13.63 7.19
N GLY A 141 3.56 13.60 8.09
CA GLY A 141 4.85 14.26 7.85
C GLY A 141 4.73 15.78 7.60
N GLY A 142 3.75 16.44 8.22
CA GLY A 142 3.49 17.87 8.02
C GLY A 142 2.83 18.24 6.68
N THR A 143 2.40 17.24 5.89
CA THR A 143 1.73 17.46 4.60
C THR A 143 0.33 16.86 4.59
N ILE A 144 -0.59 17.47 3.84
CA ILE A 144 -1.91 16.94 3.56
C ILE A 144 -1.83 15.93 2.41
N TRP A 145 -2.44 14.77 2.61
CA TRP A 145 -2.60 13.70 1.62
C TRP A 145 -4.08 13.39 1.42
N THR A 146 -4.48 13.11 0.19
CA THR A 146 -5.86 12.71 -0.15
C THR A 146 -5.87 11.24 -0.55
N ILE A 147 -6.84 10.48 -0.02
CA ILE A 147 -7.01 9.07 -0.35
C ILE A 147 -7.55 8.94 -1.78
N LEU A 148 -6.83 8.25 -2.66
CA LEU A 148 -7.30 7.90 -4.00
C LEU A 148 -8.20 6.66 -3.97
N GLY A 149 -7.81 5.66 -3.19
CA GLY A 149 -8.49 4.37 -3.15
C GLY A 149 -7.83 3.40 -2.18
N HIS A 150 -8.48 2.26 -1.98
CA HIS A 150 -7.82 1.09 -1.40
C HIS A 150 -6.82 0.53 -2.43
N ALA A 151 -5.74 -0.04 -1.92
CA ALA A 151 -4.75 -0.74 -2.73
C ALA A 151 -5.36 -1.95 -3.46
#